data_AF-A0A5U6X3G5-F1
#
_entry.id   AF-A0A5U6X3G5-F1
#
_cell.length_a   1.000
_cell.length_b   1.000
_cell.length_c   1.000
_cell.angle_alpha   90.00
_cell.angle_beta   90.00
_cell.angle_gamma   90.00
#
_symmetry.space_group_name_H-M   'P 1'
#
loop_
_entity.id
_entity.type
_entity.pdbx_description
1 polymer ?
#
loop_
_entity_poly.entity_id
_entity_poly.type
_entity_poly.pdbx_seq_one_letter_code
_entity_poly.pdbx_strand_id
1 'polypeptide(L)'
;MKLGNSKKNRALPNERSRVFILNERDINNIRKSLITYHYKVNGDTIKKTLERHIDLYFRDEIKTANLENRAPYVPSLKQFSYWNKKLFTKDFSINKKNTKKEIDLKMRALLGSVANTTVLPGDVFEIDSTVADVHLISSLNRRKVIGRPTIYTVVDRATRMIVGLHVSLYHASWRAARQALANCFMPKKEYCRLFGISITDDDWPCSHIPLTLMCDNGEMIGLKPQEEMTPLTKLEFAPVGRGDRKSIVERCFGILNDEVIHRLIGTTRRGKIVKGEPTPQSRACLTIQEVTSLLIREILAHNQRTYEELAYINPLLIENDLVISPKNSWMISLKHGRFSARAVGADEVIARLLIPVNANITAGGIQYNNLFYECDPEIASGVRVFGRTTCEARIDDNCVDYIYVRFDKNSIFKKHYLLKKRDVFKGKAHLDTDVMADWVDTQKEINLFTLDSLSNINNKDEFNRKGNERLNEIYESRRVHGKDIKKNRKNELDSLGRTHVANGRSEPLLPSSSNVLLLPGREEKQRWLKGKKKTEDAE
;
A
#
# COMPACT_ATOMS: atom_id res chain seq x y z
N MET A 1 6.90 20.57 62.26
CA MET A 1 7.56 19.24 62.37
C MET A 1 8.98 19.31 61.83
N LYS A 2 10.01 19.14 62.66
CA LYS A 2 11.41 18.99 62.21
C LYS A 2 11.55 17.63 61.50
N LEU A 3 11.69 17.62 60.18
CA LEU A 3 11.84 16.39 59.39
C LEU A 3 13.31 16.18 59.01
N GLY A 4 13.99 15.34 59.81
CA GLY A 4 15.36 14.91 59.57
C GLY A 4 15.96 14.18 60.78
N ASN A 5 16.17 12.87 60.67
CA ASN A 5 16.90 12.12 61.71
C ASN A 5 18.38 12.50 61.66
N SER A 6 19.00 12.75 62.81
CA SER A 6 20.44 12.98 62.90
C SER A 6 21.20 11.79 62.29
N LYS A 7 22.22 12.08 61.49
CA LYS A 7 23.00 11.02 60.83
C LYS A 7 23.90 10.36 61.90
N LYS A 8 23.67 9.09 62.23
CA LYS A 8 24.52 8.31 63.15
C LYS A 8 25.76 7.75 62.44
N ASN A 9 26.94 7.86 63.04
CA ASN A 9 28.15 7.23 62.54
C ASN A 9 28.05 5.70 62.54
N ARG A 10 28.69 5.05 61.56
CA ARG A 10 28.66 3.59 61.38
C ARG A 10 29.99 2.91 61.72
N ALA A 11 31.14 3.57 61.50
CA ALA A 11 32.48 2.99 61.77
C ALA A 11 33.60 4.06 61.92
N LEU A 12 33.58 5.13 61.12
CA LEU A 12 34.59 6.20 61.18
C LEU A 12 34.18 7.35 62.13
N PRO A 13 35.12 8.00 62.85
CA PRO A 13 34.86 9.09 63.79
C PRO A 13 34.75 10.47 63.09
N ASN A 14 34.16 10.53 61.90
CA ASN A 14 34.01 11.80 61.17
C ASN A 14 32.78 12.57 61.67
N GLU A 15 32.87 13.89 61.79
CA GLU A 15 31.69 14.73 61.98
C GLU A 15 30.77 14.62 60.75
N ARG A 16 29.54 14.12 60.93
CA ARG A 16 28.59 14.02 59.83
C ARG A 16 27.95 15.35 59.52
N SER A 17 27.71 15.60 58.23
CA SER A 17 27.04 16.82 57.79
C SER A 17 25.66 17.01 58.44
N ARG A 18 25.44 18.25 58.90
CA ARG A 18 24.18 18.67 59.53
C ARG A 18 23.01 18.40 58.58
N VAL A 19 21.88 17.96 59.14
CA VAL A 19 20.67 17.71 58.35
C VAL A 19 19.95 19.03 58.14
N PHE A 20 19.70 19.40 56.88
CA PHE A 20 18.98 20.61 56.55
C PHE A 20 17.56 20.57 57.12
N ILE A 21 17.19 21.56 57.92
CA ILE A 21 15.84 21.69 58.48
C ILE A 21 15.04 22.63 57.59
N LEU A 22 14.08 22.07 56.84
CA LEU A 22 13.22 22.85 55.96
C LEU A 22 12.25 23.73 56.76
N ASN A 23 12.22 25.02 56.43
CA ASN A 23 11.19 25.97 56.88
C ASN A 23 10.10 26.17 55.80
N GLU A 24 9.08 26.98 56.10
CA GLU A 24 7.98 27.25 55.17
C GLU A 24 8.43 27.95 53.87
N ARG A 25 9.41 28.85 53.96
CA ARG A 25 10.00 29.53 52.79
C ARG A 25 10.70 28.53 51.87
N ASP A 26 11.44 27.59 52.43
CA ASP A 26 12.12 26.54 51.66
C ASP A 26 11.13 25.61 50.98
N ILE A 27 10.04 25.24 51.67
CA ILE A 27 8.96 24.42 51.08
C ILE A 27 8.31 25.17 49.91
N ASN A 28 8.08 26.48 50.03
CA ASN A 28 7.55 27.30 48.95
C ASN A 28 8.53 27.40 47.76
N ASN A 29 9.83 27.53 48.03
CA ASN A 29 10.87 27.53 47.01
C ASN A 29 10.96 26.16 46.29
N ILE A 30 10.83 25.05 47.02
CA ILE A 30 10.75 23.70 46.45
C ILE A 30 9.52 23.59 45.53
N ARG A 31 8.36 24.09 45.97
CA ARG A 31 7.13 24.12 45.16
C ARG A 31 7.35 24.85 43.84
N LYS A 32 7.95 26.05 43.89
CA LYS A 32 8.28 26.86 42.70
C LYS A 32 9.22 26.12 41.75
N SER A 33 10.33 25.57 42.26
CA SER A 33 11.27 24.80 41.43
C SER A 33 10.62 23.58 40.77
N LEU A 34 9.77 22.86 41.48
CA LEU A 34 9.05 21.71 40.93
C LEU A 34 8.08 22.12 39.81
N ILE A 35 7.32 23.20 39.98
CA ILE A 35 6.40 23.68 38.92
C ILE A 35 7.18 24.16 37.69
N THR A 36 8.26 24.92 37.88
CA THR A 36 9.01 25.54 36.79
C THR A 36 9.85 24.53 35.96
N TYR A 37 10.45 23.54 36.63
CA TYR A 37 11.42 22.65 35.99
C TYR A 37 10.94 21.21 35.85
N HIS A 38 10.17 20.68 36.81
CA HIS A 38 9.76 19.27 36.83
C HIS A 38 8.38 19.02 36.20
N TYR A 39 7.39 19.88 36.49
CA TYR A 39 6.00 19.72 36.05
C TYR A 39 5.67 20.50 34.78
N LYS A 40 6.33 20.09 33.70
CA LYS A 40 6.07 20.55 32.33
C LYS A 40 6.28 19.41 31.34
N VAL A 41 5.77 19.56 30.13
CA VAL A 41 6.05 18.63 29.03
C VAL A 41 7.56 18.62 28.79
N ASN A 42 8.17 17.43 28.80
CA ASN A 42 9.63 17.22 28.78
C ASN A 42 10.40 17.89 29.95
N GLY A 43 9.78 17.93 31.14
CA GLY A 43 10.41 18.46 32.36
C GLY A 43 11.63 17.65 32.84
N ASP A 44 12.46 18.29 33.67
CA ASP A 44 13.66 17.68 34.24
C ASP A 44 13.32 16.52 35.18
N THR A 45 14.27 15.61 35.41
CA THR A 45 14.17 14.61 36.49
C THR A 45 14.21 15.29 37.85
N ILE A 46 13.67 14.63 38.89
CA ILE A 46 13.65 15.17 40.26
C ILE A 46 15.07 15.54 40.73
N LYS A 47 16.07 14.73 40.38
CA LYS A 47 17.48 14.99 40.69
C LYS A 47 17.98 16.28 40.03
N LYS A 48 17.74 16.43 38.73
CA LYS A 48 18.16 17.62 37.98
C LYS A 48 17.39 18.87 38.40
N THR A 49 16.12 18.74 38.79
CA THR A 49 15.36 19.84 39.40
C THR A 49 15.92 20.24 40.76
N LEU A 50 16.40 19.29 41.57
CA LEU A 50 17.07 19.60 42.83
C LEU A 50 18.38 20.35 42.59
N GLU A 51 19.19 19.93 41.63
CA GLU A 51 20.44 20.63 41.27
C GLU A 51 20.16 22.10 40.88
N ARG A 52 19.13 22.34 40.06
CA ARG A 52 18.66 23.69 39.71
C ARG A 52 18.14 24.46 40.92
N HIS A 53 17.38 23.81 41.80
CA HIS A 53 16.89 24.43 43.03
C HIS A 53 18.03 24.87 43.95
N ILE A 54 19.04 24.01 44.10
CA ILE A 54 20.24 24.29 44.90
C ILE A 54 21.02 25.47 44.29
N ASP A 55 21.20 25.50 42.97
CA ASP A 55 21.87 26.61 42.29
C ASP A 55 21.09 27.95 42.41
N LEU A 56 19.75 27.91 42.49
CA LEU A 56 18.94 29.12 42.60
C LEU A 56 18.88 29.69 44.01
N TYR A 57 18.79 28.83 45.04
CA TYR A 57 18.48 29.26 46.40
C TYR A 57 19.63 29.05 47.40
N PHE A 58 20.66 28.28 47.04
CA PHE A 58 21.75 27.89 47.94
C PHE A 58 23.15 28.08 47.33
N ARG A 59 23.27 28.89 46.26
CA ARG A 59 24.56 29.11 45.58
C ARG A 59 25.64 29.66 46.50
N ASP A 60 25.31 30.65 47.33
CA ASP A 60 26.27 31.28 48.23
C ASP A 60 26.70 30.31 49.35
N GLU A 61 25.76 29.50 49.86
CA GLU A 61 26.04 28.45 50.83
C GLU A 61 26.98 27.37 50.25
N ILE A 62 26.86 27.01 48.98
CA ILE A 62 27.81 26.09 48.32
C ILE A 62 29.21 26.72 48.25
N LYS A 63 29.31 28.00 47.88
CA LYS A 63 30.61 28.70 47.81
C LYS A 63 31.27 28.74 49.19
N THR A 64 30.52 29.13 50.22
CA THR A 64 31.01 29.19 51.60
C THR A 64 31.41 27.81 52.12
N ALA A 65 30.58 26.79 51.89
CA ALA A 65 30.89 25.42 52.31
C ALA A 65 32.17 24.87 51.65
N ASN A 66 32.40 25.18 50.36
CA ASN A 66 33.63 24.79 49.66
C ASN A 66 34.86 25.53 50.20
N LEU A 67 34.75 26.83 50.50
CA LEU A 67 35.84 27.62 51.09
C LEU A 67 36.19 27.12 52.51
N GLU A 68 35.19 26.74 53.29
CA GLU A 68 35.34 26.21 54.64
C GLU A 68 35.63 24.69 54.68
N ASN A 69 35.82 24.06 53.51
CA ASN A 69 36.04 22.61 53.35
C ASN A 69 35.04 21.74 54.15
N ARG A 70 33.77 22.15 54.17
CA ARG A 70 32.68 21.44 54.84
C ARG A 70 31.61 21.02 53.86
N ALA A 71 30.77 20.06 54.27
CA ALA A 71 29.59 19.71 53.48
C ALA A 71 28.58 20.89 53.43
N PRO A 72 27.96 21.14 52.27
CA PRO A 72 26.98 22.20 52.13
C PRO A 72 25.70 21.89 52.92
N TYR A 73 25.15 22.91 53.57
CA TYR A 73 23.91 22.82 54.33
C TYR A 73 22.71 23.10 53.40
N VAL A 74 22.29 22.06 52.68
CA VAL A 74 21.23 22.15 51.64
C VAL A 74 20.21 21.02 51.75
N PRO A 75 18.98 21.21 51.21
CA PRO A 75 17.96 20.16 51.16
C PRO A 75 18.47 18.89 50.47
N SER A 76 18.23 17.74 51.10
CA SER A 76 18.59 16.45 50.50
C SER A 76 17.59 16.01 49.43
N LEU A 77 18.02 15.14 48.51
CA LEU A 77 17.14 14.54 47.50
C LEU A 77 15.94 13.81 48.12
N LYS A 78 16.13 13.19 49.30
CA LYS A 78 15.03 12.53 50.02
C LYS A 78 13.98 13.53 50.50
N GLN A 79 14.41 14.66 51.07
CA GLN A 79 13.50 15.72 51.51
C GLN A 79 12.79 16.37 50.32
N PHE A 80 13.52 16.64 49.23
CA PHE A 80 12.95 17.20 48.00
C PHE A 80 11.92 16.25 47.36
N SER A 81 12.23 14.95 47.30
CA SER A 81 11.30 13.92 46.79
C SER A 81 10.08 13.72 47.69
N TYR A 82 10.27 13.81 49.01
CA TYR A 82 9.17 13.74 49.97
C TYR A 82 8.18 14.89 49.76
N TRP A 83 8.68 16.13 49.69
CA TRP A 83 7.83 17.29 49.44
C TRP A 83 7.21 17.29 48.05
N ASN A 84 7.88 16.72 47.04
CA ASN A 84 7.26 16.50 45.74
C ASN A 84 5.99 15.64 45.84
N LYS A 85 6.04 14.53 46.59
CA LYS A 85 4.88 13.65 46.82
C LYS A 85 3.80 14.30 47.70
N LYS A 86 4.21 15.14 48.66
CA LYS A 86 3.30 15.78 49.62
C LYS A 86 2.59 17.01 49.04
N LEU A 87 3.24 17.75 48.15
CA LEU A 87 2.71 18.99 47.57
C LEU A 87 1.83 18.76 46.33
N PHE A 88 2.04 17.65 45.61
CA PHE A 88 1.40 17.39 44.33
C PHE A 88 0.76 16.00 44.29
N THR A 89 -0.48 15.93 43.80
CA THR A 89 -1.18 14.67 43.56
C THR A 89 -0.69 14.01 42.27
N LYS A 90 -0.96 12.70 42.12
CA LYS A 90 -0.67 11.97 40.88
C LYS A 90 -1.37 12.61 39.67
N ASP A 91 -2.63 13.03 39.83
CA ASP A 91 -3.40 13.66 38.76
C ASP A 91 -2.81 15.00 38.32
N PHE A 92 -2.33 15.81 39.28
CA PHE A 92 -1.61 17.03 38.97
C PHE A 92 -0.35 16.75 38.14
N SER A 93 0.42 15.72 38.52
CA SER A 93 1.60 15.29 37.77
C SER A 93 1.25 14.86 36.34
N ILE A 94 0.21 14.05 36.17
CA ILE A 94 -0.23 13.56 34.86
C ILE A 94 -0.64 14.73 33.96
N ASN A 95 -1.48 15.63 34.48
CA ASN A 95 -2.02 16.77 33.73
C ASN A 95 -0.96 17.80 33.33
N LYS A 96 0.11 17.98 34.13
CA LYS A 96 1.16 18.96 33.83
C LYS A 96 2.30 18.40 32.99
N LYS A 97 2.58 17.11 33.06
CA LYS A 97 3.69 16.48 32.32
C LYS A 97 3.31 16.00 30.93
N ASN A 98 2.03 15.77 30.68
CA ASN A 98 1.54 15.25 29.42
C ASN A 98 0.64 16.26 28.74
N THR A 99 0.61 16.22 27.42
CA THR A 99 -0.35 17.03 26.66
C THR A 99 -1.77 16.50 26.85
N LYS A 100 -2.79 17.35 26.69
CA LYS A 100 -4.20 16.91 26.71
C LYS A 100 -4.45 15.75 25.75
N LYS A 101 -3.84 15.81 24.55
CA LYS A 101 -3.87 14.75 23.53
C LYS A 101 -3.27 13.43 24.05
N GLU A 102 -2.10 13.45 24.70
CA GLU A 102 -1.50 12.23 25.27
C GLU A 102 -2.29 11.66 26.44
N ILE A 103 -2.88 12.51 27.28
CA ILE A 103 -3.73 12.09 28.39
C ILE A 103 -4.97 11.39 27.83
N ASP A 104 -5.62 12.03 26.85
CA ASP A 104 -6.83 11.51 26.22
C ASP A 104 -6.58 10.19 25.47
N LEU A 105 -5.39 10.01 24.86
CA LEU A 105 -5.02 8.82 24.09
C LEU A 105 -4.45 7.67 24.93
N LYS A 106 -3.60 7.96 25.94
CA LYS A 106 -2.77 6.94 26.62
C LYS A 106 -3.04 6.76 28.10
N MET A 107 -3.68 7.74 28.76
CA MET A 107 -3.77 7.78 30.23
C MET A 107 -5.21 7.94 30.77
N ARG A 108 -6.22 7.92 29.89
CA ARG A 108 -7.64 7.93 30.29
C ARG A 108 -8.00 6.61 30.99
N ALA A 109 -8.86 6.69 32.00
CA ALA A 109 -9.47 5.51 32.61
C ALA A 109 -10.32 4.75 31.57
N LEU A 110 -9.97 3.50 31.31
CA LEU A 110 -10.73 2.58 30.45
C LEU A 110 -11.95 2.08 31.24
N LEU A 111 -12.94 2.95 31.44
CA LEU A 111 -14.17 2.66 32.19
C LEU A 111 -15.19 1.83 31.38
N GLY A 112 -14.99 1.69 30.07
CA GLY A 112 -15.79 0.81 29.23
C GLY A 112 -15.09 -0.53 29.08
N SER A 113 -15.74 -1.62 29.48
CA SER A 113 -15.40 -2.94 28.94
C SER A 113 -15.54 -2.86 27.42
N VAL A 114 -14.49 -3.24 26.68
CA VAL A 114 -14.49 -3.29 25.20
C VAL A 114 -15.42 -4.39 24.68
N ALA A 115 -16.01 -5.19 25.58
CA ALA A 115 -17.11 -6.08 25.33
C ALA A 115 -18.42 -5.30 25.18
N ASN A 116 -18.55 -4.54 24.09
CA ASN A 116 -19.83 -3.97 23.71
C ASN A 116 -20.71 -5.08 23.14
N THR A 117 -21.47 -5.76 23.99
CA THR A 117 -22.37 -6.89 23.65
C THR A 117 -23.52 -6.50 22.70
N THR A 118 -23.69 -5.21 22.42
CA THR A 118 -24.70 -4.70 21.48
C THR A 118 -24.27 -4.77 20.02
N VAL A 119 -22.98 -4.95 19.74
CA VAL A 119 -22.46 -5.00 18.36
C VAL A 119 -22.52 -6.44 17.86
N LEU A 120 -23.26 -6.68 16.79
CA LEU A 120 -23.31 -7.95 16.10
C LEU A 120 -22.14 -8.07 15.11
N PRO A 121 -21.67 -9.30 14.85
CA PRO A 121 -20.76 -9.56 13.73
C PRO A 121 -21.29 -8.99 12.43
N GLY A 122 -20.45 -8.25 11.71
CA GLY A 122 -20.85 -7.57 10.48
C GLY A 122 -21.43 -6.16 10.66
N ASP A 123 -21.67 -5.68 11.89
CA ASP A 123 -22.12 -4.30 12.11
C ASP A 123 -21.04 -3.30 11.73
N VAL A 124 -19.82 -3.50 12.22
CA VAL A 124 -18.71 -2.57 12.06
C VAL A 124 -17.45 -3.31 11.67
N PHE A 125 -16.94 -3.03 10.47
CA PHE A 125 -15.57 -3.37 10.12
C PHE A 125 -14.68 -2.16 10.29
N GLU A 126 -13.51 -2.37 10.90
CA GLU A 126 -12.47 -1.36 11.03
C GLU A 126 -11.39 -1.63 9.98
N ILE A 127 -11.06 -0.61 9.17
CA ILE A 127 -9.93 -0.65 8.25
C ILE A 127 -8.82 0.27 8.72
N ASP A 128 -7.60 -0.25 8.73
CA ASP A 128 -6.40 0.52 9.06
C ASP A 128 -5.27 0.21 8.09
N SER A 129 -4.41 1.20 7.88
CA SER A 129 -3.21 1.08 7.08
C SER A 129 -2.00 1.42 7.94
N THR A 130 -0.88 0.74 7.71
CA THR A 130 0.38 1.13 8.33
C THR A 130 1.56 0.72 7.47
N VAL A 131 2.59 1.56 7.43
CA VAL A 131 3.86 1.25 6.78
C VAL A 131 4.63 0.22 7.61
N ALA A 132 4.81 -0.98 7.07
CA ALA A 132 5.50 -2.06 7.74
C ALA A 132 6.98 -1.75 7.96
N ASP A 133 7.53 -2.16 9.09
CA ASP A 133 8.94 -1.99 9.45
C ASP A 133 9.86 -3.02 8.78
N VAL A 134 9.73 -3.23 7.46
CA VAL A 134 10.55 -4.16 6.68
C VAL A 134 10.82 -3.63 5.27
N HIS A 135 12.08 -3.74 4.82
CA HIS A 135 12.46 -3.43 3.44
C HIS A 135 12.31 -4.66 2.54
N LEU A 136 11.75 -4.46 1.35
CA LEU A 136 11.52 -5.50 0.36
C LEU A 136 12.47 -5.38 -0.83
N ILE A 137 12.65 -6.49 -1.53
CA ILE A 137 13.40 -6.58 -2.79
C ILE A 137 12.47 -6.87 -3.97
N SER A 138 12.89 -6.47 -5.18
CA SER A 138 12.15 -6.75 -6.42
C SER A 138 12.12 -8.25 -6.73
N SER A 139 10.96 -8.74 -7.15
CA SER A 139 10.83 -10.13 -7.62
C SER A 139 11.51 -10.36 -8.98
N LEU A 140 11.73 -9.28 -9.76
CA LEU A 140 12.44 -9.29 -11.04
C LEU A 140 13.96 -9.19 -10.86
N ASN A 141 14.40 -8.42 -9.87
CA ASN A 141 15.81 -8.27 -9.55
C ASN A 141 16.03 -8.27 -8.04
N ARG A 142 16.41 -9.43 -7.50
CA ARG A 142 16.61 -9.64 -6.06
C ARG A 142 17.70 -8.77 -5.43
N ARG A 143 18.57 -8.13 -6.23
CA ARG A 143 19.58 -7.18 -5.74
C ARG A 143 19.04 -5.77 -5.52
N LYS A 144 17.85 -5.46 -6.06
CA LYS A 144 17.24 -4.13 -5.93
C LYS A 144 16.25 -4.10 -4.79
N VAL A 145 16.50 -3.24 -3.81
CA VAL A 145 15.56 -2.88 -2.75
C VAL A 145 14.50 -1.94 -3.32
N ILE A 146 13.23 -2.26 -3.09
CA ILE A 146 12.07 -1.52 -3.66
C ILE A 146 11.32 -0.68 -2.64
N GLY A 147 11.71 -0.74 -1.36
CA GLY A 147 11.15 0.09 -0.30
C GLY A 147 10.38 -0.70 0.75
N ARG A 148 9.50 -0.01 1.47
CA ARG A 148 8.70 -0.57 2.57
C ARG A 148 7.23 -0.64 2.17
N PRO A 149 6.52 -1.74 2.46
CA PRO A 149 5.13 -1.86 2.08
C PRO A 149 4.21 -1.15 3.09
N THR A 150 3.07 -0.69 2.61
CA THR A 150 1.89 -0.33 3.41
C THR A 150 0.99 -1.57 3.50
N ILE A 151 0.69 -1.99 4.72
CA ILE A 151 -0.22 -3.11 5.00
C ILE A 151 -1.58 -2.54 5.38
N TYR A 152 -2.62 -3.02 4.71
CA TYR A 152 -4.01 -2.78 5.03
C TYR A 152 -4.62 -3.98 5.70
N THR A 153 -5.25 -3.77 6.84
CA THR A 153 -5.97 -4.83 7.56
C THR A 153 -7.41 -4.39 7.79
N VAL A 154 -8.35 -5.30 7.56
CA VAL A 154 -9.77 -5.09 7.86
C VAL A 154 -10.18 -6.09 8.94
N VAL A 155 -10.80 -5.61 10.01
CA VAL A 155 -11.16 -6.42 11.19
C VAL A 155 -12.63 -6.22 11.53
N ASP A 156 -13.34 -7.31 11.79
CA ASP A 156 -14.69 -7.25 12.35
C ASP A 156 -14.65 -6.92 13.84
N ARG A 157 -15.37 -5.87 14.23
CA ARG A 157 -15.38 -5.39 15.61
C ARG A 157 -15.91 -6.45 16.57
N ALA A 158 -17.03 -7.13 16.29
CA ALA A 158 -17.65 -8.01 17.27
C ALA A 158 -16.84 -9.29 17.53
N THR A 159 -16.32 -9.92 16.46
CA THR A 159 -15.62 -11.20 16.52
C THR A 159 -14.11 -11.09 16.66
N ARG A 160 -13.54 -9.89 16.48
CA ARG A 160 -12.08 -9.65 16.38
C ARG A 160 -11.42 -10.40 15.22
N MET A 161 -12.21 -10.95 14.29
CA MET A 161 -11.72 -11.71 13.16
C MET A 161 -11.12 -10.75 12.13
N ILE A 162 -9.94 -11.07 11.64
CA ILE A 162 -9.35 -10.34 10.51
C ILE A 162 -10.09 -10.82 9.26
N VAL A 163 -10.82 -9.90 8.64
CA VAL A 163 -11.73 -10.19 7.52
C VAL A 163 -11.16 -9.78 6.16
N GLY A 164 -10.08 -9.00 6.11
CA GLY A 164 -9.42 -8.64 4.85
C GLY A 164 -7.98 -8.19 5.03
N LEU A 165 -7.19 -8.37 3.98
CA LEU A 165 -5.77 -8.00 3.90
C LEU A 165 -5.45 -7.44 2.51
N HIS A 166 -4.60 -6.43 2.46
CA HIS A 166 -3.84 -6.10 1.25
C HIS A 166 -2.46 -5.52 1.60
N VAL A 167 -1.45 -5.85 0.82
CA VAL A 167 -0.09 -5.34 0.98
C VAL A 167 0.29 -4.61 -0.29
N SER A 168 0.71 -3.36 -0.16
CA SER A 168 1.01 -2.48 -1.29
C SER A 168 2.35 -1.79 -1.10
N LEU A 169 3.09 -1.51 -2.17
CA LEU A 169 4.25 -0.60 -2.11
C LEU A 169 3.87 0.86 -2.30
N TYR A 170 2.64 1.14 -2.72
CA TYR A 170 2.16 2.51 -2.76
C TYR A 170 1.96 3.01 -1.32
N HIS A 171 2.06 4.33 -1.16
CA HIS A 171 1.63 4.97 0.06
C HIS A 171 0.14 4.71 0.30
N ALA A 172 -0.23 4.79 1.58
CA ALA A 172 -1.53 5.15 2.11
C ALA A 172 -2.44 5.84 1.06
N SER A 173 -3.36 5.10 0.43
CA SER A 173 -4.22 5.61 -0.64
C SER A 173 -5.49 4.80 -0.85
N TRP A 174 -6.52 5.46 -1.39
CA TRP A 174 -7.77 4.82 -1.80
C TRP A 174 -7.58 3.64 -2.76
N ARG A 175 -6.56 3.68 -3.62
CA ARG A 175 -6.20 2.59 -4.54
C ARG A 175 -5.81 1.30 -3.80
N ALA A 176 -5.08 1.41 -2.69
CA ALA A 176 -4.71 0.25 -1.88
C ALA A 176 -5.86 -0.17 -0.95
N ALA A 177 -6.59 0.79 -0.38
CA ALA A 177 -7.74 0.51 0.48
C ALA A 177 -8.84 -0.29 -0.24
N ARG A 178 -9.20 0.08 -1.48
CA ARG A 178 -10.19 -0.67 -2.28
C ARG A 178 -9.78 -2.12 -2.55
N GLN A 179 -8.48 -2.41 -2.68
CA GLN A 179 -7.97 -3.77 -2.87
C GLN A 179 -8.11 -4.59 -1.59
N ALA A 180 -7.89 -3.98 -0.42
CA ALA A 180 -8.16 -4.60 0.87
C ALA A 180 -9.66 -4.91 1.06
N LEU A 181 -10.54 -4.00 0.62
CA LEU A 181 -11.99 -4.18 0.67
C LEU A 181 -12.47 -5.22 -0.35
N ALA A 182 -11.91 -5.22 -1.56
CA ALA A 182 -12.19 -6.23 -2.57
C ALA A 182 -11.80 -7.63 -2.05
N ASN A 183 -10.62 -7.74 -1.42
CA ASN A 183 -10.26 -8.95 -0.70
C ASN A 183 -11.30 -9.27 0.38
N CYS A 184 -11.64 -8.33 1.28
CA CYS A 184 -12.61 -8.52 2.36
C CYS A 184 -13.98 -9.07 1.89
N PHE A 185 -14.49 -8.55 0.78
CA PHE A 185 -15.86 -8.85 0.31
C PHE A 185 -15.95 -10.06 -0.62
N MET A 186 -14.83 -10.54 -1.17
CA MET A 186 -14.80 -11.74 -2.03
C MET A 186 -14.33 -12.98 -1.24
N PRO A 187 -14.59 -14.20 -1.75
CA PRO A 187 -14.00 -15.42 -1.19
C PRO A 187 -12.47 -15.42 -1.21
N LYS A 188 -11.85 -15.92 -0.13
CA LYS A 188 -10.40 -15.79 0.10
C LYS A 188 -9.58 -16.89 -0.55
N LYS A 189 -10.24 -17.93 -1.04
CA LYS A 189 -9.61 -19.09 -1.66
C LYS A 189 -8.72 -18.70 -2.85
N GLU A 190 -9.27 -17.96 -3.82
CA GLU A 190 -8.50 -17.50 -4.99
C GLU A 190 -7.39 -16.53 -4.60
N TYR A 191 -7.66 -15.62 -3.66
CA TYR A 191 -6.64 -14.70 -3.15
C TYR A 191 -5.47 -15.45 -2.50
N CYS A 192 -5.73 -16.40 -1.60
CA CYS A 192 -4.69 -17.20 -0.96
C CYS A 192 -3.89 -18.03 -1.95
N ARG A 193 -4.54 -18.53 -3.02
CA ARG A 193 -3.89 -19.28 -4.10
C ARG A 193 -2.81 -18.46 -4.80
N LEU A 194 -3.01 -17.15 -4.99
CA LEU A 194 -2.00 -16.25 -5.57
C LEU A 194 -0.70 -16.22 -4.75
N PHE A 195 -0.77 -16.50 -3.45
CA PHE A 195 0.37 -16.51 -2.52
C PHE A 195 0.82 -17.91 -2.12
N GLY A 196 0.41 -18.94 -2.89
CA GLY A 196 0.81 -20.33 -2.68
C GLY A 196 0.17 -20.99 -1.46
N ILE A 197 -1.02 -20.54 -1.04
CA ILE A 197 -1.74 -21.05 0.12
C ILE A 197 -3.07 -21.65 -0.35
N SER A 198 -3.30 -22.91 -0.01
CA SER A 198 -4.57 -23.60 -0.28
C SER A 198 -5.41 -23.60 0.98
N ILE A 199 -6.66 -23.14 0.87
CA ILE A 199 -7.65 -23.12 1.93
C ILE A 199 -9.02 -23.55 1.40
N THR A 200 -9.90 -23.97 2.30
CA THR A 200 -11.34 -24.06 2.04
C THR A 200 -12.02 -22.74 2.37
N ASP A 201 -13.28 -22.57 1.96
CA ASP A 201 -14.06 -21.38 2.35
C ASP A 201 -14.28 -21.31 3.86
N ASP A 202 -14.29 -22.45 4.56
CA ASP A 202 -14.44 -22.51 6.02
C ASP A 202 -13.19 -22.04 6.77
N ASP A 203 -12.00 -22.09 6.18
CA ASP A 203 -10.77 -21.62 6.83
C ASP A 203 -10.76 -20.11 7.02
N TRP A 204 -11.40 -19.37 6.11
CA TRP A 204 -11.56 -17.93 6.17
C TRP A 204 -12.97 -17.50 5.72
N PRO A 205 -14.01 -17.76 6.55
CA PRO A 205 -15.43 -17.79 6.14
C PRO A 205 -16.10 -16.41 6.08
N CYS A 206 -15.36 -15.38 5.67
CA CYS A 206 -15.90 -14.04 5.51
C CYS A 206 -15.79 -13.59 4.05
N SER A 207 -16.92 -13.21 3.45
CA SER A 207 -17.02 -12.58 2.13
C SER A 207 -18.28 -11.72 2.12
N HIS A 208 -18.33 -10.75 3.04
CA HIS A 208 -19.54 -9.99 3.33
C HIS A 208 -19.22 -8.50 3.44
N ILE A 209 -20.21 -7.66 3.14
CA ILE A 209 -20.15 -6.21 3.28
C ILE A 209 -20.78 -5.82 4.63
N PRO A 210 -20.07 -5.06 5.47
CA PRO A 210 -20.58 -4.65 6.78
C PRO A 210 -21.70 -3.63 6.64
N LEU A 211 -22.43 -3.41 7.74
CA LEU A 211 -23.37 -2.29 7.83
C LEU A 211 -22.62 -0.94 7.83
N THR A 212 -21.53 -0.87 8.58
CA THR A 212 -20.66 0.30 8.70
C THR A 212 -19.20 -0.08 8.50
N LEU A 213 -18.51 0.67 7.65
CA LEU A 213 -17.06 0.64 7.52
C LEU A 213 -16.47 1.85 8.24
N MET A 214 -15.73 1.57 9.31
CA MET A 214 -15.05 2.54 10.13
C MET A 214 -13.61 2.73 9.64
N CYS A 215 -13.24 3.95 9.27
CA CYS A 215 -11.95 4.26 8.67
C CYS A 215 -11.30 5.53 9.24
N ASP A 216 -10.01 5.68 8.96
CA ASP A 216 -9.25 6.88 9.33
C ASP A 216 -9.46 8.03 8.35
N ASN A 217 -9.32 9.24 8.88
CA ASN A 217 -9.52 10.49 8.17
C ASN A 217 -8.52 10.76 7.02
N GLY A 218 -7.50 9.92 6.82
CA GLY A 218 -6.49 10.19 5.79
C GLY A 218 -6.96 9.78 4.40
N GLU A 219 -7.02 8.47 4.17
CA GLU A 219 -7.05 7.88 2.83
C GLU A 219 -8.45 7.71 2.26
N MET A 220 -9.44 7.70 3.17
CA MET A 220 -10.85 7.51 2.88
C MET A 220 -11.62 8.85 2.89
N ILE A 221 -10.96 9.96 3.24
CA ILE A 221 -11.53 11.31 3.09
C ILE A 221 -11.36 11.74 1.64
N GLY A 222 -12.34 11.39 0.83
CA GLY A 222 -12.48 11.88 -0.53
C GLY A 222 -13.85 11.55 -1.09
N LEU A 223 -14.31 12.38 -2.04
CA LEU A 223 -15.57 12.16 -2.77
C LEU A 223 -15.60 10.77 -3.43
N LYS A 224 -14.49 10.35 -4.04
CA LYS A 224 -14.39 9.04 -4.72
C LYS A 224 -14.59 7.83 -3.79
N PRO A 225 -13.90 7.71 -2.63
CA PRO A 225 -14.22 6.69 -1.64
C PRO A 225 -15.69 6.72 -1.21
N GLN A 226 -16.25 7.91 -0.97
CA GLN A 226 -17.65 8.03 -0.55
C GLN A 226 -18.63 7.58 -1.63
N GLU A 227 -18.46 8.00 -2.88
CA GLU A 227 -19.32 7.64 -4.00
C GLU A 227 -19.34 6.12 -4.27
N GLU A 228 -18.17 5.47 -4.23
CA GLU A 228 -18.06 4.02 -4.49
C GLU A 228 -18.55 3.18 -3.31
N MET A 229 -18.35 3.66 -2.07
CA MET A 229 -18.69 2.90 -0.87
C MET A 229 -20.10 3.11 -0.35
N THR A 230 -20.68 4.31 -0.48
CA THR A 230 -22.03 4.61 0.02
C THR A 230 -23.11 3.63 -0.46
N PRO A 231 -23.09 3.15 -1.73
CA PRO A 231 -24.06 2.14 -2.17
C PRO A 231 -23.79 0.74 -1.59
N LEU A 232 -22.58 0.49 -1.08
CA LEU A 232 -22.18 -0.79 -0.50
C LEU A 232 -22.40 -0.84 1.02
N THR A 233 -21.90 0.16 1.74
CA THR A 233 -21.86 0.26 3.22
C THR A 233 -21.86 1.73 3.66
N LYS A 234 -22.34 2.00 4.87
CA LYS A 234 -22.15 3.31 5.49
C LYS A 234 -20.67 3.53 5.79
N LEU A 235 -20.12 4.69 5.40
CA LEU A 235 -18.77 5.10 5.82
C LEU A 235 -18.85 5.93 7.10
N GLU A 236 -18.11 5.53 8.12
CA GLU A 236 -17.90 6.32 9.32
C GLU A 236 -16.42 6.61 9.54
N PHE A 237 -16.15 7.82 10.01
CA PHE A 237 -14.81 8.32 10.23
C PHE A 237 -14.54 8.46 11.73
N ALA A 238 -13.36 8.04 12.17
CA ALA A 238 -12.92 8.28 13.54
C ALA A 238 -12.78 9.80 13.79
N PRO A 239 -13.41 10.36 14.85
CA PRO A 239 -13.20 11.76 15.20
C PRO A 239 -11.72 12.04 15.46
N VAL A 240 -11.23 13.22 15.05
CA VAL A 240 -9.82 13.59 15.21
C VAL A 240 -9.41 13.48 16.68
N GLY A 241 -8.37 12.68 16.96
CA GLY A 241 -7.87 12.45 18.32
C GLY A 241 -8.63 11.39 19.14
N ARG A 242 -9.53 10.62 18.52
CA ARG A 242 -10.27 9.50 19.11
C ARG A 242 -9.87 8.15 18.50
N GLY A 243 -8.59 7.79 18.63
CA GLY A 243 -8.06 6.48 18.20
C GLY A 243 -8.68 5.30 18.94
N ASP A 244 -9.33 5.54 20.08
CA ASP A 244 -10.09 4.52 20.84
C ASP A 244 -11.16 3.83 20.01
N ARG A 245 -11.74 4.54 19.03
CA ARG A 245 -12.76 3.97 18.13
C ARG A 245 -12.20 3.00 17.08
N LYS A 246 -10.88 2.79 17.02
CA LYS A 246 -10.20 1.80 16.15
C LYS A 246 -9.21 0.93 16.92
N SER A 247 -9.36 0.88 18.24
CA SER A 247 -8.44 0.16 19.13
C SER A 247 -8.30 -1.34 18.80
N ILE A 248 -9.29 -1.93 18.11
CA ILE A 248 -9.29 -3.36 17.76
C ILE A 248 -8.42 -3.62 16.56
N VAL A 249 -8.60 -2.88 15.46
CA VAL A 249 -7.72 -3.03 14.28
C VAL A 249 -6.28 -2.63 14.60
N GLU A 250 -6.06 -1.58 15.39
CA GLU A 250 -4.72 -1.17 15.85
C GLU A 250 -4.05 -2.28 16.67
N ARG A 251 -4.79 -2.93 17.56
CA ARG A 251 -4.27 -4.06 18.35
C ARG A 251 -3.95 -5.27 17.48
N CYS A 252 -4.84 -5.63 16.56
CA CYS A 252 -4.61 -6.74 15.64
C CYS A 252 -3.37 -6.49 14.77
N PHE A 253 -3.22 -5.26 14.26
CA PHE A 253 -2.04 -4.89 13.52
C PHE A 253 -0.75 -4.91 14.36
N GLY A 254 -0.83 -4.49 15.64
CA GLY A 254 0.25 -4.64 16.61
C GLY A 254 0.70 -6.10 16.76
N ILE A 255 -0.26 -7.04 16.84
CA ILE A 255 0.03 -8.48 16.90
C ILE A 255 0.74 -8.94 15.62
N LEU A 256 0.24 -8.60 14.43
CA LEU A 256 0.88 -8.96 13.16
C LEU A 256 2.32 -8.42 13.06
N ASN A 257 2.55 -7.20 13.55
CA ASN A 257 3.90 -6.63 13.58
C ASN A 257 4.84 -7.38 14.50
N ASP A 258 4.40 -7.69 15.71
CA ASP A 258 5.26 -8.30 16.73
C ASP A 258 5.52 -9.79 16.44
N GLU A 259 4.52 -10.50 15.91
CA GLU A 259 4.64 -11.93 15.58
C GLU A 259 5.35 -12.18 14.24
N VAL A 260 5.12 -11.32 13.24
CA VAL A 260 5.67 -11.50 11.89
C VAL A 260 6.75 -10.45 11.59
N ILE A 261 6.37 -9.18 11.40
CA ILE A 261 7.22 -8.17 10.77
C ILE A 261 8.53 -7.94 11.51
N HIS A 262 8.50 -7.81 12.84
CA HIS A 262 9.69 -7.58 13.67
C HIS A 262 10.65 -8.78 13.73
N ARG A 263 10.18 -9.97 13.35
CA ARG A 263 10.99 -11.19 13.28
C ARG A 263 11.64 -11.39 11.90
N LEU A 264 11.22 -10.63 10.88
CA LEU A 264 11.76 -10.74 9.53
C LEU A 264 13.17 -10.16 9.40
N ILE A 265 13.96 -10.74 8.49
CA ILE A 265 15.25 -10.17 8.09
C ILE A 265 14.99 -8.89 7.26
N GLY A 266 15.81 -7.86 7.43
CA GLY A 266 15.61 -6.54 6.80
C GLY A 266 14.66 -5.60 7.55
N THR A 267 14.20 -5.99 8.75
CA THR A 267 13.37 -5.13 9.60
C THR A 267 14.14 -3.92 10.16
N THR A 268 13.43 -2.80 10.29
CA THR A 268 13.93 -1.57 10.94
C THR A 268 13.73 -1.57 12.46
N ARG A 269 13.03 -2.57 13.04
CA ARG A 269 12.76 -2.71 14.49
C ARG A 269 12.32 -1.39 15.16
N ARG A 270 11.37 -0.66 14.56
CA ARG A 270 10.91 0.68 14.98
C ARG A 270 12.04 1.72 15.10
N GLY A 271 13.06 1.63 14.23
CA GLY A 271 14.17 2.59 14.19
C GLY A 271 15.23 2.38 15.27
N LYS A 272 15.26 1.23 15.96
CA LYS A 272 16.36 0.88 16.87
C LYS A 272 17.63 0.60 16.07
N ILE A 273 18.52 1.59 15.99
CA ILE A 273 19.85 1.43 15.38
C ILE A 273 20.78 0.79 16.40
N VAL A 274 21.25 -0.42 16.11
CA VAL A 274 22.31 -1.08 16.88
C VAL A 274 23.65 -0.74 16.22
N LYS A 275 24.55 -0.11 16.97
CA LYS A 275 25.87 0.28 16.45
C LYS A 275 26.66 -0.96 16.02
N GLY A 276 27.08 -1.00 14.75
CA GLY A 276 27.83 -2.11 14.17
C GLY A 276 27.00 -3.14 13.39
N GLU A 277 25.66 -3.08 13.44
CA GLU A 277 24.83 -3.93 12.57
C GLU A 277 24.73 -3.36 11.14
N PRO A 278 24.69 -4.21 10.09
CA PRO A 278 24.40 -3.78 8.73
C PRO A 278 23.04 -3.10 8.61
N THR A 279 22.95 -2.12 7.70
CA THR A 279 21.72 -1.33 7.49
C THR A 279 20.54 -2.25 7.15
N PRO A 280 19.30 -1.94 7.58
CA PRO A 280 18.13 -2.76 7.26
C PRO A 280 17.96 -3.01 5.75
N GLN A 281 18.31 -2.03 4.91
CA GLN A 281 18.29 -2.14 3.45
C GLN A 281 19.27 -3.19 2.94
N SER A 282 20.49 -3.23 3.48
CA SER A 282 21.50 -4.23 3.09
C SER A 282 21.12 -5.66 3.48
N ARG A 283 20.22 -5.81 4.46
CA ARG A 283 19.70 -7.10 4.92
C ARG A 283 18.34 -7.46 4.28
N ALA A 284 17.78 -6.61 3.43
CA ALA A 284 16.51 -6.87 2.77
C ALA A 284 16.64 -8.08 1.83
N CYS A 285 15.79 -9.10 2.03
CA CYS A 285 15.86 -10.33 1.23
C CYS A 285 14.48 -10.91 0.86
N LEU A 286 13.39 -10.25 1.25
CA LEU A 286 12.03 -10.73 1.05
C LEU A 286 11.30 -9.90 -0.02
N THR A 287 10.51 -10.56 -0.84
CA THR A 287 9.60 -9.96 -1.81
C THR A 287 8.25 -9.65 -1.18
N ILE A 288 7.45 -8.82 -1.86
CA ILE A 288 6.08 -8.52 -1.41
C ILE A 288 5.20 -9.76 -1.35
N GLN A 289 5.37 -10.70 -2.29
CA GLN A 289 4.62 -11.96 -2.32
C GLN A 289 4.95 -12.84 -1.10
N GLU A 290 6.22 -12.95 -0.74
CA GLU A 290 6.66 -13.74 0.43
C GLU A 290 6.14 -13.13 1.74
N VAL A 291 6.25 -11.81 1.91
CA VAL A 291 5.72 -11.14 3.11
C VAL A 291 4.19 -11.27 3.18
N THR A 292 3.49 -11.14 2.06
CA THR A 292 2.03 -11.32 2.02
C THR A 292 1.63 -12.76 2.37
N SER A 293 2.37 -13.76 1.87
CA SER A 293 2.16 -15.18 2.22
C SER A 293 2.32 -15.42 3.73
N LEU A 294 3.36 -14.83 4.35
CA LEU A 294 3.58 -14.92 5.80
C LEU A 294 2.44 -14.28 6.59
N LEU A 295 1.98 -13.10 6.18
CA LEU A 295 0.85 -12.40 6.81
C LEU A 295 -0.45 -13.19 6.71
N ILE A 296 -0.76 -13.80 5.55
CA ILE A 296 -1.95 -14.65 5.38
C ILE A 296 -1.91 -15.82 6.36
N ARG A 297 -0.76 -16.48 6.51
CA ARG A 297 -0.61 -17.60 7.45
C ARG A 297 -0.84 -17.18 8.90
N GLU A 298 -0.28 -16.04 9.30
CA GLU A 298 -0.52 -15.52 10.66
C GLU A 298 -1.97 -15.11 10.86
N ILE A 299 -2.65 -14.56 9.85
CA ILE A 299 -4.07 -14.24 9.94
C ILE A 299 -4.93 -15.50 10.13
N LEU A 300 -4.66 -16.56 9.37
CA LEU A 300 -5.34 -17.84 9.54
C LEU A 300 -5.12 -18.40 10.96
N ALA A 301 -3.89 -18.30 11.48
CA ALA A 301 -3.56 -18.70 12.85
C ALA A 301 -4.25 -17.82 13.91
N HIS A 302 -4.25 -16.49 13.73
CA HIS A 302 -4.92 -15.52 14.60
C HIS A 302 -6.42 -15.79 14.67
N ASN A 303 -7.05 -16.03 13.53
CA ASN A 303 -8.50 -16.29 13.45
C ASN A 303 -8.91 -17.59 14.17
N GLN A 304 -7.97 -18.52 14.40
CA GLN A 304 -8.19 -19.75 15.16
C GLN A 304 -7.72 -19.66 16.62
N ARG A 305 -6.92 -18.64 16.97
CA ARG A 305 -6.38 -18.45 18.31
C ARG A 305 -7.49 -18.16 19.31
N THR A 306 -7.33 -18.68 20.53
CA THR A 306 -8.26 -18.42 21.64
C THR A 306 -8.18 -16.97 22.10
N TYR A 307 -9.32 -16.34 22.31
CA TYR A 307 -9.46 -14.98 22.83
C TYR A 307 -10.52 -14.93 23.93
N GLU A 308 -10.07 -14.83 25.18
CA GLU A 308 -10.92 -14.90 26.39
C GLU A 308 -12.09 -13.90 26.38
N GLU A 309 -11.87 -12.69 25.87
CA GLU A 309 -12.91 -11.66 25.81
C GLU A 309 -14.11 -12.10 24.97
N LEU A 310 -13.93 -12.97 23.97
CA LEU A 310 -15.02 -13.43 23.11
C LEU A 310 -16.08 -14.21 23.88
N ALA A 311 -15.71 -14.89 24.95
CA ALA A 311 -16.66 -15.59 25.81
C ALA A 311 -17.67 -14.62 26.46
N TYR A 312 -17.24 -13.40 26.76
CA TYR A 312 -18.07 -12.35 27.37
C TYR A 312 -18.84 -11.52 26.33
N ILE A 313 -18.44 -11.57 25.06
CA ILE A 313 -19.06 -10.83 23.97
C ILE A 313 -20.13 -11.69 23.28
N ASN A 314 -19.83 -12.97 23.04
CA ASN A 314 -20.68 -13.87 22.29
C ASN A 314 -21.02 -15.13 23.10
N PRO A 315 -22.14 -15.12 23.85
CA PRO A 315 -22.59 -16.25 24.64
C PRO A 315 -22.80 -17.54 23.83
N LEU A 316 -23.06 -17.44 22.51
CA LEU A 316 -23.23 -18.60 21.64
C LEU A 316 -22.03 -19.53 21.61
N LEU A 317 -20.82 -19.01 21.87
CA LEU A 317 -19.62 -19.84 21.98
C LEU A 317 -19.71 -20.81 23.17
N ILE A 318 -20.23 -20.35 24.30
CA ILE A 318 -20.39 -21.15 25.51
C ILE A 318 -21.58 -22.12 25.34
N GLU A 319 -22.70 -21.61 24.82
CA GLU A 319 -23.92 -22.42 24.61
C GLU A 319 -23.69 -23.62 23.68
N ASN A 320 -22.76 -23.49 22.73
CA ASN A 320 -22.43 -24.53 21.75
C ASN A 320 -21.10 -25.25 22.03
N ASP A 321 -20.49 -25.02 23.20
CA ASP A 321 -19.21 -25.61 23.61
C ASP A 321 -18.10 -25.47 22.54
N LEU A 322 -18.00 -24.28 21.96
CA LEU A 322 -17.04 -23.97 20.89
C LEU A 322 -15.78 -23.33 21.47
N VAL A 323 -14.64 -23.63 20.83
CA VAL A 323 -13.38 -22.91 21.10
C VAL A 323 -13.62 -21.41 20.90
N ILE A 324 -13.22 -20.61 21.88
CA ILE A 324 -13.37 -19.15 21.93
C ILE A 324 -12.46 -18.42 20.94
N SER A 325 -12.59 -18.72 19.65
CA SER A 325 -11.79 -18.16 18.56
C SER A 325 -12.61 -17.18 17.72
N PRO A 326 -11.95 -16.19 17.06
CA PRO A 326 -12.62 -15.27 16.15
C PRO A 326 -13.43 -15.98 15.05
N LYS A 327 -12.85 -17.02 14.44
CA LYS A 327 -13.51 -17.83 13.40
C LYS A 327 -14.78 -18.49 13.94
N ASN A 328 -14.74 -19.13 15.11
CA ASN A 328 -15.91 -19.79 15.68
C ASN A 328 -16.99 -18.78 16.07
N SER A 329 -16.59 -17.62 16.64
CA SER A 329 -17.52 -16.55 16.97
C SER A 329 -18.25 -16.03 15.74
N TRP A 330 -17.54 -15.90 14.62
CA TRP A 330 -18.12 -15.54 13.33
C TRP A 330 -19.10 -16.60 12.82
N MET A 331 -18.64 -17.85 12.70
CA MET A 331 -19.44 -18.94 12.11
C MET A 331 -20.72 -19.23 12.92
N ILE A 332 -20.62 -19.25 14.26
CA ILE A 332 -21.80 -19.52 15.10
C ILE A 332 -22.82 -18.39 15.02
N SER A 333 -22.36 -17.13 14.96
CA SER A 333 -23.25 -15.98 14.84
C SER A 333 -23.97 -15.97 13.50
N LEU A 334 -23.27 -16.31 12.41
CA LEU A 334 -23.86 -16.47 11.09
C LEU A 334 -24.93 -17.58 11.09
N LYS A 335 -24.63 -18.74 11.69
CA LYS A 335 -25.56 -19.88 11.78
C LYS A 335 -26.85 -19.55 12.55
N HIS A 336 -26.75 -18.71 13.59
CA HIS A 336 -27.89 -18.29 14.43
C HIS A 336 -28.59 -17.02 13.93
N GLY A 337 -28.21 -16.48 12.76
CA GLY A 337 -28.78 -15.23 12.23
C GLY A 337 -28.47 -13.98 13.05
N ARG A 338 -27.48 -14.06 13.96
CA ARG A 338 -26.97 -12.92 14.73
C ARG A 338 -25.88 -12.19 13.94
N PHE A 339 -26.23 -11.72 12.76
CA PHE A 339 -25.27 -11.25 11.77
C PHE A 339 -25.86 -10.13 10.93
N SER A 340 -25.14 -9.03 10.78
CA SER A 340 -25.63 -7.82 10.08
C SER A 340 -25.01 -7.60 8.71
N ALA A 341 -23.87 -8.24 8.43
CA ALA A 341 -23.22 -8.08 7.12
C ALA A 341 -23.97 -8.89 6.05
N ARG A 342 -23.91 -8.40 4.81
CA ARG A 342 -24.60 -9.02 3.67
C ARG A 342 -23.61 -9.61 2.67
N ALA A 343 -23.97 -10.74 2.07
CA ALA A 343 -23.21 -11.29 0.95
C ALA A 343 -23.48 -10.46 -0.33
N VAL A 344 -22.47 -10.36 -1.19
CA VAL A 344 -22.55 -9.65 -2.48
C VAL A 344 -21.90 -10.50 -3.56
N GLY A 345 -22.48 -10.45 -4.77
CA GLY A 345 -21.94 -11.14 -5.93
C GLY A 345 -20.56 -10.59 -6.30
N ALA A 346 -19.65 -11.47 -6.71
CA ALA A 346 -18.29 -11.09 -7.09
C ALA A 346 -18.27 -10.00 -8.18
N ASP A 347 -19.22 -10.02 -9.10
CA ASP A 347 -19.32 -9.04 -10.20
C ASP A 347 -19.53 -7.60 -9.70
N GLU A 348 -20.33 -7.39 -8.65
CA GLU A 348 -20.56 -6.06 -8.07
C GLU A 348 -19.29 -5.56 -7.36
N VAL A 349 -18.59 -6.46 -6.66
CA VAL A 349 -17.30 -6.15 -6.02
C VAL A 349 -16.26 -5.80 -7.07
N ILE A 350 -16.15 -6.59 -8.14
CA ILE A 350 -15.24 -6.34 -9.27
C ILE A 350 -15.53 -4.99 -9.93
N ALA A 351 -16.80 -4.69 -10.19
CA ALA A 351 -17.18 -3.47 -10.89
C ALA A 351 -16.87 -2.19 -10.11
N ARG A 352 -17.01 -2.21 -8.77
CA ARG A 352 -16.84 -1.03 -7.89
C ARG A 352 -15.48 -0.92 -7.23
N LEU A 353 -14.89 -2.03 -6.77
CA LEU A 353 -13.71 -2.00 -5.91
C LEU A 353 -12.39 -2.31 -6.63
N LEU A 354 -12.40 -3.15 -7.66
CA LEU A 354 -11.18 -3.34 -8.45
C LEU A 354 -10.84 -2.06 -9.22
N ILE A 355 -9.56 -1.88 -9.54
CA ILE A 355 -9.06 -0.60 -10.05
C ILE A 355 -9.62 -0.36 -11.47
N PRO A 356 -10.37 0.73 -11.70
CA PRO A 356 -10.89 1.08 -13.00
C PRO A 356 -9.77 1.64 -13.87
N VAL A 357 -9.62 1.07 -15.07
CA VAL A 357 -8.68 1.55 -16.10
C VAL A 357 -9.35 1.50 -17.46
N ASN A 358 -8.88 2.33 -18.40
CA ASN A 358 -9.24 2.23 -19.81
C ASN A 358 -8.12 1.50 -20.53
N ALA A 359 -8.41 0.30 -21.03
CA ALA A 359 -7.47 -0.51 -21.81
C ALA A 359 -7.62 -0.22 -23.31
N ASN A 360 -6.52 -0.31 -24.05
CA ASN A 360 -6.53 -0.11 -25.49
C ASN A 360 -6.76 -1.44 -26.20
N ILE A 361 -7.69 -1.50 -27.14
CA ILE A 361 -7.85 -2.65 -28.01
C ILE A 361 -6.91 -2.46 -29.20
N THR A 362 -6.09 -3.47 -29.49
CA THR A 362 -5.15 -3.49 -30.61
C THR A 362 -5.39 -4.72 -31.49
N ALA A 363 -4.77 -4.75 -32.68
CA ALA A 363 -4.78 -5.94 -33.53
C ALA A 363 -4.15 -7.17 -32.84
N GLY A 364 -3.32 -6.95 -31.81
CA GLY A 364 -2.67 -7.99 -31.03
C GLY A 364 -3.33 -8.31 -29.69
N GLY A 365 -4.60 -7.90 -29.48
CA GLY A 365 -5.36 -8.11 -28.26
C GLY A 365 -5.58 -6.83 -27.43
N ILE A 366 -6.14 -6.99 -26.24
CA ILE A 366 -6.37 -5.89 -25.29
C ILE A 366 -5.04 -5.56 -24.63
N GLN A 367 -4.61 -4.30 -24.69
CA GLN A 367 -3.34 -3.83 -24.17
C GLN A 367 -3.55 -2.92 -22.96
N TYR A 368 -2.86 -3.25 -21.87
CA TYR A 368 -2.78 -2.42 -20.67
C TYR A 368 -1.36 -2.51 -20.08
N ASN A 369 -0.74 -1.37 -19.79
CA ASN A 369 0.61 -1.27 -19.22
C ASN A 369 1.67 -2.17 -19.91
N ASN A 370 1.73 -2.13 -21.24
CA ASN A 370 2.57 -2.99 -22.08
C ASN A 370 2.31 -4.51 -21.99
N LEU A 371 1.33 -4.95 -21.22
CA LEU A 371 0.80 -6.30 -21.22
C LEU A 371 -0.29 -6.43 -22.28
N PHE A 372 -0.52 -7.66 -22.74
CA PHE A 372 -1.53 -7.95 -23.74
C PHE A 372 -2.35 -9.15 -23.33
N TYR A 373 -3.65 -9.02 -23.46
CA TYR A 373 -4.65 -9.99 -23.04
C TYR A 373 -5.48 -10.46 -24.22
N GLU A 374 -6.07 -11.63 -24.06
CA GLU A 374 -7.02 -12.21 -24.99
C GLU A 374 -8.11 -11.20 -25.36
N CYS A 375 -8.51 -11.20 -26.63
CA CYS A 375 -9.58 -10.37 -27.15
C CYS A 375 -10.36 -11.21 -28.15
N ASP A 376 -11.66 -10.94 -28.26
CA ASP A 376 -12.48 -11.55 -29.29
C ASP A 376 -11.91 -11.22 -30.70
N PRO A 377 -11.70 -12.23 -31.57
CA PRO A 377 -11.20 -12.02 -32.93
C PRO A 377 -12.03 -11.03 -33.76
N GLU A 378 -13.35 -10.97 -33.57
CA GLU A 378 -14.23 -10.04 -34.29
C GLU A 378 -13.94 -8.59 -33.89
N ILE A 379 -13.80 -8.35 -32.58
CA ILE A 379 -13.45 -7.03 -32.02
C ILE A 379 -12.04 -6.62 -32.46
N ALA A 380 -11.07 -7.54 -32.39
CA ALA A 380 -9.69 -7.30 -32.81
C ALA A 380 -9.58 -6.99 -34.32
N SER A 381 -10.36 -7.68 -35.15
CA SER A 381 -10.42 -7.46 -36.61
C SER A 381 -11.01 -6.09 -36.94
N GLY A 382 -12.09 -5.69 -36.24
CA GLY A 382 -12.68 -4.36 -36.39
C GLY A 382 -11.67 -3.23 -36.11
N VAL A 383 -10.87 -3.35 -35.04
CA VAL A 383 -9.82 -2.37 -34.72
C VAL A 383 -8.72 -2.28 -35.78
N ARG A 384 -8.36 -3.41 -36.40
CA ARG A 384 -7.36 -3.44 -37.48
C ARG A 384 -7.81 -2.62 -38.70
N VAL A 385 -9.11 -2.59 -38.97
CA VAL A 385 -9.70 -1.88 -40.11
C VAL A 385 -10.03 -0.42 -39.77
N PHE A 386 -10.56 -0.15 -38.57
CA PHE A 386 -11.13 1.16 -38.22
C PHE A 386 -10.29 2.03 -37.28
N GLY A 387 -9.20 1.50 -36.72
CA GLY A 387 -8.30 2.22 -35.81
C GLY A 387 -8.53 1.94 -34.32
N ARG A 388 -7.76 2.63 -33.46
CA ARG A 388 -7.70 2.38 -32.00
C ARG A 388 -9.06 2.54 -31.34
N THR A 389 -9.45 1.54 -30.55
CA THR A 389 -10.66 1.55 -29.69
C THR A 389 -10.22 1.31 -28.24
N THR A 390 -11.01 1.78 -27.26
CA THR A 390 -10.76 1.53 -25.84
C THR A 390 -11.89 0.74 -25.22
N CYS A 391 -11.61 0.03 -24.12
CA CYS A 391 -12.61 -0.67 -23.31
C CYS A 391 -12.38 -0.40 -21.83
N GLU A 392 -13.45 -0.50 -21.05
CA GLU A 392 -13.35 -0.43 -19.60
C GLU A 392 -12.76 -1.74 -19.07
N ALA A 393 -11.82 -1.61 -18.15
CA ALA A 393 -11.25 -2.73 -17.44
C ALA A 393 -11.17 -2.48 -15.94
N ARG A 394 -11.06 -3.59 -15.20
CA ARG A 394 -10.87 -3.66 -13.76
C ARG A 394 -9.64 -4.51 -13.46
N ILE A 395 -8.75 -3.96 -12.66
CA ILE A 395 -7.42 -4.53 -12.38
C ILE A 395 -7.34 -4.96 -10.92
N ASP A 396 -6.82 -6.16 -10.70
CA ASP A 396 -6.38 -6.63 -9.39
C ASP A 396 -4.86 -6.48 -9.30
N ASP A 397 -4.37 -5.57 -8.46
CA ASP A 397 -2.93 -5.29 -8.30
C ASP A 397 -2.09 -6.52 -7.94
N ASN A 398 -2.70 -7.54 -7.32
CA ASN A 398 -1.99 -8.74 -6.89
C ASN A 398 -1.68 -9.70 -8.06
N CYS A 399 -2.30 -9.54 -9.23
CA CYS A 399 -2.24 -10.52 -10.31
C CYS A 399 -2.32 -9.87 -11.69
N VAL A 400 -1.36 -10.20 -12.56
CA VAL A 400 -1.35 -9.78 -13.98
C VAL A 400 -1.87 -10.86 -14.94
N ASP A 401 -2.20 -12.06 -14.45
CA ASP A 401 -2.56 -13.18 -15.32
C ASP A 401 -3.89 -12.97 -16.04
N TYR A 402 -4.74 -12.10 -15.52
CA TYR A 402 -6.00 -11.72 -16.12
C TYR A 402 -6.39 -10.29 -15.76
N ILE A 403 -7.18 -9.69 -16.63
CA ILE A 403 -7.92 -8.45 -16.35
C ILE A 403 -9.41 -8.69 -16.56
N TYR A 404 -10.23 -7.90 -15.88
CA TYR A 404 -11.67 -7.96 -16.02
C TYR A 404 -12.09 -6.88 -17.01
N VAL A 405 -12.67 -7.24 -18.15
CA VAL A 405 -12.99 -6.30 -19.24
C VAL A 405 -14.48 -6.28 -19.50
N ARG A 406 -14.97 -5.09 -19.83
CA ARG A 406 -16.33 -4.85 -20.25
C ARG A 406 -16.34 -4.01 -21.53
N PHE A 407 -17.05 -4.49 -22.56
CA PHE A 407 -17.18 -3.78 -23.84
C PHE A 407 -18.47 -2.96 -23.93
N ASP A 408 -19.54 -3.41 -23.27
CA ASP A 408 -20.81 -2.70 -23.20
C ASP A 408 -21.16 -2.35 -21.74
N LYS A 409 -21.69 -1.15 -21.49
CA LYS A 409 -21.96 -0.62 -20.15
C LYS A 409 -22.96 -1.47 -19.36
N ASN A 410 -23.83 -2.21 -20.03
CA ASN A 410 -24.84 -3.06 -19.38
C ASN A 410 -24.34 -4.49 -19.13
N SER A 411 -23.18 -4.86 -19.67
CA SER A 411 -22.60 -6.19 -19.49
C SER A 411 -21.78 -6.31 -18.20
N ILE A 412 -21.61 -7.53 -17.70
CA ILE A 412 -20.69 -7.82 -16.58
C ILE A 412 -19.24 -7.80 -17.06
N PHE A 413 -18.30 -7.56 -16.14
CA PHE A 413 -16.88 -7.66 -16.46
C PHE A 413 -16.46 -9.14 -16.58
N LYS A 414 -15.86 -9.51 -17.71
CA LYS A 414 -15.38 -10.88 -17.96
C LYS A 414 -13.86 -10.95 -17.84
N LYS A 415 -13.33 -12.10 -17.43
CA LYS A 415 -11.87 -12.33 -17.38
C LYS A 415 -11.31 -12.47 -18.79
N HIS A 416 -10.21 -11.77 -19.05
CA HIS A 416 -9.38 -11.90 -20.25
C HIS A 416 -7.95 -12.20 -19.82
N TYR A 417 -7.39 -13.32 -20.29
CA TYR A 417 -6.11 -13.84 -19.81
C TYR A 417 -4.90 -13.27 -20.56
N LEU A 418 -3.76 -13.23 -19.88
CA LEU A 418 -2.49 -12.76 -20.42
C LEU A 418 -2.05 -13.63 -21.61
N LEU A 419 -1.65 -13.00 -22.71
CA LEU A 419 -1.14 -13.68 -23.89
C LEU A 419 0.31 -14.13 -23.69
N LYS A 420 0.65 -15.28 -24.31
CA LYS A 420 1.98 -15.93 -24.23
C LYS A 420 3.17 -15.01 -24.50
N LYS A 421 3.00 -14.00 -25.36
CA LYS A 421 4.04 -13.01 -25.68
C LYS A 421 4.51 -12.18 -24.47
N ARG A 422 3.82 -12.25 -23.33
CA ARG A 422 4.17 -11.59 -22.06
C ARG A 422 4.24 -12.56 -20.88
N ASP A 423 4.46 -13.86 -21.12
CA ASP A 423 4.54 -14.91 -20.09
C ASP A 423 5.61 -14.66 -19.01
N VAL A 424 6.61 -13.81 -19.27
CA VAL A 424 7.60 -13.39 -18.27
C VAL A 424 6.98 -12.78 -17.01
N PHE A 425 5.76 -12.23 -17.11
CA PHE A 425 5.03 -11.66 -16.00
C PHE A 425 4.02 -12.64 -15.37
N LYS A 426 3.89 -13.86 -15.87
CA LYS A 426 2.91 -14.81 -15.36
C LYS A 426 3.13 -15.09 -13.86
N GLY A 427 2.06 -15.04 -13.08
CA GLY A 427 2.08 -15.20 -11.62
C GLY A 427 2.72 -14.02 -10.86
N LYS A 428 2.91 -12.87 -11.52
CA LYS A 428 3.44 -11.64 -10.91
C LYS A 428 2.33 -10.66 -10.56
N ALA A 429 2.67 -9.69 -9.71
CA ALA A 429 1.79 -8.57 -9.38
C ALA A 429 1.95 -7.45 -10.43
N HIS A 430 0.95 -6.57 -10.56
CA HIS A 430 1.04 -5.43 -11.49
C HIS A 430 2.24 -4.53 -11.19
N LEU A 431 2.59 -4.41 -9.91
CA LEU A 431 3.79 -3.73 -9.44
C LEU A 431 5.09 -4.22 -10.11
N ASP A 432 5.22 -5.51 -10.38
CA ASP A 432 6.41 -6.03 -11.06
C ASP A 432 6.51 -5.48 -12.50
N THR A 433 5.36 -5.23 -13.13
CA THR A 433 5.30 -4.62 -14.47
C THR A 433 5.75 -3.17 -14.43
N ASP A 434 5.33 -2.41 -13.41
CA ASP A 434 5.76 -1.02 -13.20
C ASP A 434 7.28 -0.95 -12.97
N VAL A 435 7.84 -1.83 -12.13
CA VAL A 435 9.28 -1.91 -11.90
C VAL A 435 10.05 -2.21 -13.19
N MET A 436 9.50 -3.06 -14.07
CA MET A 436 10.12 -3.32 -15.38
C MET A 436 10.03 -2.08 -16.29
N ALA A 437 8.90 -1.39 -16.32
CA ALA A 437 8.72 -0.18 -17.12
C ALA A 437 9.71 0.91 -16.70
N ASP A 438 9.80 1.19 -15.40
CA ASP A 438 10.76 2.14 -14.83
C ASP A 438 12.21 1.77 -15.17
N TRP A 439 12.54 0.48 -15.10
CA TRP A 439 13.87 0.00 -15.49
C TRP A 439 14.16 0.22 -16.97
N VAL A 440 13.22 -0.10 -17.86
CA VAL A 440 13.36 0.11 -19.31
C VAL A 440 13.52 1.59 -19.63
N ASP A 441 12.74 2.47 -19.02
CA ASP A 441 12.82 3.90 -19.28
C ASP A 441 14.13 4.49 -18.76
N THR A 442 14.58 4.06 -17.57
CA THR A 442 15.93 4.40 -17.06
C THR A 442 17.02 3.93 -18.03
N GLN A 443 16.91 2.72 -18.61
CA GLN A 443 17.88 2.23 -19.59
C GLN A 443 17.86 3.05 -20.88
N LYS A 444 16.69 3.49 -21.37
CA LYS A 444 16.60 4.36 -22.54
C LYS A 444 17.22 5.72 -22.28
N GLU A 445 16.97 6.31 -21.11
CA GLU A 445 17.55 7.59 -20.69
C GLU A 445 19.07 7.53 -20.62
N ILE A 446 19.63 6.46 -20.03
CA ILE A 446 21.09 6.25 -19.96
C ILE A 446 21.71 6.04 -21.34
N ASN A 447 21.02 5.30 -22.22
CA ASN A 447 21.54 4.92 -23.53
C ASN A 447 21.04 5.83 -24.67
N LEU A 448 20.50 7.01 -24.36
CA LEU A 448 19.87 7.90 -25.35
C LEU A 448 20.84 8.33 -26.47
N PHE A 449 22.12 8.47 -26.12
CA PHE A 449 23.21 8.74 -27.05
C PHE A 449 24.40 7.85 -26.72
N THR A 450 24.47 6.66 -27.32
CA THR A 450 25.73 5.92 -27.34
C THR A 450 26.72 6.64 -28.26
N LEU A 451 28.00 6.66 -27.90
CA LEU A 451 29.07 7.25 -28.74
C LEU A 451 29.03 6.69 -30.18
N ASP A 452 28.67 5.40 -30.32
CA ASP A 452 28.47 4.73 -31.61
C ASP A 452 27.26 5.25 -32.41
N SER A 453 26.20 5.71 -31.74
CA SER A 453 25.04 6.29 -32.44
C SER A 453 25.37 7.67 -33.00
N LEU A 454 26.13 8.47 -32.25
CA LEU A 454 26.61 9.79 -32.70
C LEU A 454 27.61 9.67 -33.86
N SER A 455 28.55 8.71 -33.78
CA SER A 455 29.51 8.46 -34.87
C SER A 455 28.81 7.98 -36.15
N ASN A 456 27.79 7.12 -36.02
CA ASN A 456 27.01 6.65 -37.17
C ASN A 456 26.14 7.74 -37.81
N ILE A 457 25.62 8.69 -37.05
CA ILE A 457 24.90 9.86 -37.61
C ILE A 457 25.86 10.72 -38.42
N ASN A 458 27.03 11.05 -37.85
CA ASN A 458 28.07 11.80 -38.56
C ASN A 458 28.52 11.11 -39.85
N ASN A 459 28.70 9.78 -39.80
CA ASN A 459 29.03 8.97 -40.97
C ASN A 459 27.91 9.00 -42.03
N LYS A 460 26.63 8.88 -41.62
CA LYS A 460 25.49 8.97 -42.55
C LYS A 460 25.38 10.35 -43.18
N ASP A 461 25.58 11.41 -42.42
CA ASP A 461 25.55 12.78 -42.93
C ASP A 461 26.70 13.03 -43.89
N GLU A 462 27.89 12.50 -43.61
CA GLU A 462 29.02 12.56 -44.53
C GLU A 462 28.78 11.74 -45.81
N PHE A 463 28.20 10.55 -45.70
CA PHE A 463 27.80 9.73 -46.85
C PHE A 463 26.73 10.41 -47.70
N ASN A 464 25.72 11.02 -47.07
CA ASN A 464 24.66 11.76 -47.73
C ASN A 464 25.20 13.03 -48.39
N ARG A 465 26.14 13.74 -47.74
CA ARG A 465 26.84 14.89 -48.33
C ARG A 465 27.63 14.48 -49.57
N LYS A 466 28.48 13.45 -49.49
CA LYS A 466 29.21 12.89 -50.64
C LYS A 466 28.28 12.35 -51.72
N GLY A 467 27.10 11.85 -51.35
CA GLY A 467 26.05 11.41 -52.26
C GLY A 467 25.41 12.57 -53.01
N ASN A 468 25.12 13.68 -52.32
CA ASN A 468 24.56 14.90 -52.90
C ASN A 468 25.57 15.63 -53.79
N GLU A 469 26.85 15.66 -53.43
CA GLU A 469 27.93 16.19 -54.28
C GLU A 469 28.00 15.42 -55.60
N ARG A 470 28.06 14.08 -55.53
CA ARG A 470 27.95 13.21 -56.71
C ARG A 470 26.66 13.43 -57.49
N LEU A 471 25.52 13.61 -56.82
CA LEU A 471 24.25 13.85 -57.50
C LEU A 471 24.28 15.17 -58.30
N ASN A 472 24.88 16.22 -57.74
CA ASN A 472 25.00 17.53 -58.38
C ASN A 472 25.93 17.51 -59.60
N GLU A 473 27.05 16.80 -59.53
CA GLU A 473 27.99 16.62 -60.66
C GLU A 473 27.33 15.89 -61.85
N ILE A 474 26.42 14.95 -61.56
CA ILE A 474 25.80 14.08 -62.57
C ILE A 474 24.38 14.60 -62.94
N TYR A 475 23.91 15.69 -62.33
CA TYR A 475 22.51 16.13 -62.37
C TYR A 475 22.04 16.46 -63.79
N GLU A 476 22.82 17.22 -64.56
CA GLU A 476 22.49 17.55 -65.95
C GLU A 476 22.52 16.30 -66.85
N SER A 477 23.50 15.41 -66.68
CA SER A 477 23.60 14.18 -67.47
C SER A 477 22.42 13.21 -67.22
N ARG A 478 21.92 13.12 -65.97
CA ARG A 478 20.76 12.27 -65.61
C ARG A 478 19.43 12.86 -66.06
N ARG A 479 19.30 14.18 -66.11
CA ARG A 479 18.07 14.86 -66.57
C ARG A 479 17.78 14.56 -68.04
N VAL A 480 18.82 14.34 -68.84
CA VAL A 480 18.72 13.92 -70.25
C VAL A 480 18.40 12.41 -70.36
N HIS A 481 19.05 11.55 -69.56
CA HIS A 481 18.84 10.09 -69.58
C HIS A 481 17.53 9.60 -68.93
N GLY A 482 16.95 10.37 -68.01
CA GLY A 482 15.81 9.96 -67.19
C GLY A 482 14.44 10.02 -67.89
N LYS A 483 14.33 10.71 -69.04
CA LYS A 483 13.04 10.88 -69.75
C LYS A 483 12.54 9.59 -70.40
N ASP A 484 13.43 8.65 -70.71
CA ASP A 484 13.11 7.43 -71.47
C ASP A 484 13.34 6.13 -70.68
N ILE A 485 13.41 6.15 -69.34
CA ILE A 485 13.71 4.96 -68.52
C ILE A 485 12.76 3.77 -68.83
N LYS A 486 11.47 4.03 -69.04
CA LYS A 486 10.50 2.98 -69.43
C LYS A 486 10.76 2.41 -70.82
N LYS A 487 11.19 3.25 -71.77
CA LYS A 487 11.47 2.89 -73.16
C LYS A 487 12.82 2.17 -73.27
N ASN A 488 13.83 2.61 -72.53
CA ASN A 488 15.14 1.98 -72.42
C ASN A 488 15.04 0.61 -71.76
N ARG A 489 14.25 0.46 -70.69
CA ARG A 489 14.02 -0.84 -70.04
C ARG A 489 13.26 -1.83 -70.94
N LYS A 490 12.35 -1.33 -71.77
CA LYS A 490 11.65 -2.13 -72.78
C LYS A 490 12.60 -2.56 -73.92
N ASN A 491 13.42 -1.64 -74.42
CA ASN A 491 14.41 -1.93 -75.45
C ASN A 491 15.54 -2.86 -74.96
N GLU A 492 15.96 -2.77 -73.68
CA GLU A 492 16.89 -3.72 -73.05
C GLU A 492 16.27 -5.13 -72.94
N LEU A 493 14.99 -5.23 -72.59
CA LEU A 493 14.27 -6.50 -72.55
C LEU A 493 14.12 -7.13 -73.94
N ASP A 494 13.91 -6.30 -74.97
CA ASP A 494 13.83 -6.72 -76.38
C ASP A 494 15.21 -7.10 -76.95
N SER A 495 16.29 -6.37 -76.62
CA SER A 495 17.65 -6.66 -77.11
C SER A 495 18.30 -7.86 -76.43
N LEU A 496 17.91 -8.19 -75.20
CA LEU A 496 18.29 -9.42 -74.49
C LEU A 496 17.50 -10.65 -74.98
N GLY A 497 16.66 -10.52 -76.02
CA GLY A 497 15.89 -11.62 -76.61
C GLY A 497 14.83 -12.22 -75.67
N ARG A 498 14.44 -11.50 -74.60
CA ARG A 498 13.50 -12.01 -73.58
C ARG A 498 12.04 -11.71 -73.87
N THR A 499 11.69 -11.36 -75.12
CA THR A 499 10.31 -11.18 -75.56
C THR A 499 9.77 -12.29 -76.46
N HIS A 500 10.52 -13.39 -76.65
CA HIS A 500 9.96 -14.65 -77.13
C HIS A 500 9.70 -15.63 -75.98
N VAL A 501 8.64 -15.35 -75.21
CA VAL A 501 7.87 -16.44 -74.60
C VAL A 501 6.68 -16.68 -75.51
N ALA A 502 6.61 -17.89 -76.05
CA ALA A 502 5.58 -18.35 -76.98
C ALA A 502 4.17 -17.98 -76.52
N ASN A 503 3.37 -17.48 -77.47
CA ASN A 503 1.91 -17.32 -77.42
C ASN A 503 1.23 -18.68 -77.15
N GLY A 504 1.23 -19.12 -75.90
CA GLY A 504 0.69 -20.43 -75.52
C GLY A 504 0.31 -20.58 -74.05
N ARG A 505 0.01 -19.48 -73.34
CA ARG A 505 -0.66 -19.54 -72.04
C ARG A 505 -1.78 -18.52 -72.04
N SER A 506 -3.00 -19.03 -71.87
CA SER A 506 -4.19 -18.24 -71.55
C SER A 506 -3.83 -17.18 -70.52
N GLU A 507 -4.19 -15.92 -70.78
CA GLU A 507 -4.17 -14.89 -69.75
C GLU A 507 -4.78 -15.49 -68.47
N PRO A 508 -4.11 -15.37 -67.31
CA PRO A 508 -4.78 -15.72 -66.07
C PRO A 508 -5.98 -14.77 -66.00
N LEU A 509 -7.18 -15.34 -66.19
CA LEU A 509 -8.44 -14.65 -65.96
C LEU A 509 -8.32 -14.02 -64.58
N LEU A 510 -8.14 -12.70 -64.55
CA LEU A 510 -8.34 -11.95 -63.33
C LEU A 510 -9.73 -12.34 -62.85
N PRO A 511 -9.89 -12.80 -61.59
CA PRO A 511 -11.21 -13.12 -61.09
C PRO A 511 -12.10 -11.91 -61.34
N SER A 512 -13.30 -12.16 -61.90
CA SER A 512 -14.36 -11.17 -62.08
C SER A 512 -14.43 -10.26 -60.85
N SER A 513 -14.67 -8.97 -61.03
CA SER A 513 -14.80 -7.97 -59.98
C SER A 513 -15.76 -8.35 -58.84
N SER A 514 -16.56 -9.41 -59.03
CA SER A 514 -17.35 -10.09 -58.01
C SER A 514 -16.55 -10.87 -56.93
N ASN A 515 -15.24 -11.10 -57.09
CA ASN A 515 -14.39 -11.83 -56.12
C ASN A 515 -13.27 -10.98 -55.50
N VAL A 516 -13.27 -9.66 -55.72
CA VAL A 516 -12.37 -8.73 -55.01
C VAL A 516 -13.10 -8.21 -53.78
N LEU A 517 -12.67 -8.63 -52.59
CA LEU A 517 -13.15 -8.08 -51.32
C LEU A 517 -12.56 -6.67 -51.17
N LEU A 518 -13.27 -5.67 -51.69
CA LEU A 518 -12.96 -4.26 -51.47
C LEU A 518 -13.06 -3.98 -49.97
N LEU A 519 -11.99 -3.42 -49.39
CA LEU A 519 -12.00 -2.97 -48.00
C LEU A 519 -13.10 -1.91 -47.82
N PRO A 520 -13.87 -1.94 -46.72
CA PRO A 520 -15.09 -1.16 -46.60
C PRO A 520 -14.85 0.34 -46.78
N GLY A 521 -15.51 0.91 -47.77
CA GLY A 521 -15.49 2.34 -48.02
C GLY A 521 -16.18 3.14 -46.90
N ARG A 522 -16.11 4.47 -47.01
CA ARG A 522 -16.70 5.41 -46.04
C ARG A 522 -18.20 5.19 -45.80
N GLU A 523 -18.92 4.69 -46.82
CA GLU A 523 -20.36 4.40 -46.77
C GLU A 523 -20.69 3.12 -46.00
N GLU A 524 -19.92 2.05 -46.17
CA GLU A 524 -20.07 0.83 -45.37
C GLU A 524 -19.74 1.08 -43.91
N LYS A 525 -18.73 1.93 -43.62
CA LYS A 525 -18.48 2.42 -42.26
C LYS A 525 -19.70 3.14 -41.67
N GLN A 526 -20.40 3.96 -42.45
CA GLN A 526 -21.63 4.61 -41.98
C GLN A 526 -22.80 3.63 -41.82
N ARG A 527 -22.93 2.62 -42.67
CA ARG A 527 -23.93 1.56 -42.52
C ARG A 527 -23.69 0.70 -41.28
N TRP A 528 -22.44 0.35 -40.98
CA TRP A 528 -22.05 -0.35 -39.76
C TRP A 528 -22.34 0.48 -38.50
N LEU A 529 -21.98 1.77 -38.50
CA LEU A 529 -22.32 2.71 -37.42
C LEU A 529 -23.84 2.90 -37.22
N LYS A 530 -24.63 2.87 -38.30
CA LYS A 530 -26.11 2.94 -38.23
C LYS A 530 -26.75 1.61 -37.82
N GLY A 531 -26.14 0.48 -38.17
CA GLY A 531 -26.59 -0.87 -37.78
C GLY A 531 -26.54 -1.06 -36.28
N LYS A 532 -25.47 -0.62 -35.61
CA LYS A 532 -25.36 -0.64 -34.14
C LYS A 532 -26.50 0.13 -33.44
N LYS A 533 -26.89 1.29 -33.99
CA LYS A 533 -28.00 2.09 -33.46
C LYS A 533 -29.37 1.41 -33.59
N LYS A 534 -29.57 0.51 -34.56
CA LYS A 534 -30.86 -0.16 -34.78
C LYS A 534 -31.03 -1.43 -33.93
N THR A 535 -29.94 -2.09 -33.57
CA THR A 535 -29.97 -3.19 -32.59
C THR A 535 -30.14 -2.71 -31.15
N GLU A 536 -29.90 -1.43 -30.87
CA GLU A 536 -30.16 -0.80 -29.55
C GLU A 536 -31.64 -0.45 -29.31
N ASP A 537 -32.49 -0.46 -30.35
CA ASP A 537 -33.93 -0.13 -30.25
C ASP A 537 -34.85 -1.38 -30.34
N ALA A 538 -34.30 -2.59 -30.48
CA ALA A 538 -35.07 -3.81 -30.74
C ALA A 538 -34.80 -5.00 -29.80
N GLU A 539 -34.06 -4.83 -28.71
CA GLU A 539 -33.96 -5.82 -27.61
C GLU A 539 -34.10 -5.17 -26.23
#